data_AF-A0A1C6S9D0-F1
#
_entry.id   AF-A0A1C6S9D0-F1
#
_cell.length_a   1.000
_cell.length_b   1.000
_cell.length_c   1.000
_cell.angle_alpha   90.00
_cell.angle_beta   90.00
_cell.angle_gamma   90.00
#
_symmetry.space_group_name_H-M   'P 1'
#
loop_
_entity.id
_entity.type
_entity.pdbx_description
1 polymer ?
#
loop_
_entity_poly.entity_id
_entity_poly.type
_entity_poly.pdbx_seq_one_letter_code
_entity_poly.pdbx_strand_id
1 'polypeptide(L)'
;MDGELVYEIARYSPRGEEERLCERAQVLRRGETLWRRGADGLEVACPGGEVAALISADPSLGEVHPNEVTRVQANQEALRNLPLVLSAPGGGEAVDRSLWSDGMWEKHIEEAESAQERGVHRVLYVNGARWPVFSTSEGERFLPEDPDWWGTEPLLSPRWGELRFTETDSRTSGTDRTAIGLVTPGVVACITRFDESQPEDVELARRGDDAAAFVGWLLDGSLSTNFSVGEELLAQLFVEASTGGHNGEAVPGSRLVEVDQENPIFGCYDSSEWTLQLELEPPMVDAILDVLADRSPRIAEIVEAARNPESPAGLARKAWLEQWEQDREAA
;
A
#
# COMPACT_ATOMS: atom_id res chain seq x y z
N MET A 1 22.38 5.06 33.82
CA MET A 1 22.64 4.50 32.47
C MET A 1 21.56 5.05 31.58
N ASP A 2 21.93 5.91 30.64
CA ASP A 2 20.96 6.43 29.67
C ASP A 2 20.53 5.26 28.76
N GLY A 3 19.22 5.04 28.66
CA GLY A 3 18.68 4.02 27.77
C GLY A 3 18.73 4.49 26.32
N GLU A 4 18.72 3.57 25.38
CA GLU A 4 18.58 3.89 23.96
C GLU A 4 17.17 4.42 23.70
N LEU A 5 17.04 5.55 23.00
CA LEU A 5 15.75 6.06 22.56
C LEU A 5 15.22 5.21 21.41
N VAL A 6 14.09 4.55 21.64
CA VAL A 6 13.41 3.71 20.64
C VAL A 6 12.32 4.50 19.91
N TYR A 7 11.55 5.27 20.68
CA TYR A 7 10.42 6.04 20.20
C TYR A 7 10.23 7.29 21.06
N GLU A 8 9.95 8.43 20.44
CA GLU A 8 9.47 9.65 21.09
C GLU A 8 8.28 10.17 20.30
N ILE A 9 7.25 10.62 21.03
CA ILE A 9 6.18 11.46 20.49
C ILE A 9 6.15 12.77 21.28
N ALA A 10 6.10 13.87 20.55
CA ALA A 10 6.02 15.22 21.08
C ALA A 10 4.90 15.99 20.39
N ARG A 11 4.04 16.64 21.18
CA ARG A 11 2.89 17.40 20.71
C ARG A 11 3.09 18.88 21.01
N TYR A 12 2.81 19.73 20.02
CA TYR A 12 3.07 21.17 20.10
C TYR A 12 1.82 21.98 19.80
N SER A 13 1.62 23.05 20.58
CA SER A 13 0.56 24.02 20.34
C SER A 13 0.90 24.93 19.16
N PRO A 14 -0.02 25.12 18.19
CA PRO A 14 0.16 26.01 17.05
C PRO A 14 -0.39 27.44 17.27
N ARG A 15 -0.74 27.80 18.51
CA ARG A 15 -1.43 29.08 18.82
C ARG A 15 -0.58 30.35 18.65
N GLY A 16 0.74 30.21 18.53
CA GLY A 16 1.65 31.34 18.31
C GLY A 16 2.58 31.04 17.14
N GLU A 17 3.43 32.01 16.79
CA GLU A 17 4.34 31.87 15.64
C GLU A 17 5.46 30.83 15.82
N GLU A 18 5.52 30.16 16.97
CA GLU A 18 6.49 29.11 17.27
C GLU A 18 5.79 27.89 17.89
N GLU A 19 6.26 26.69 17.52
CA GLU A 19 5.81 25.41 18.10
C GLU A 19 6.15 25.38 19.59
N ARG A 20 5.14 25.40 20.47
CA ARG A 20 5.34 25.29 21.92
C ARG A 20 5.02 23.88 22.41
N LEU A 21 6.00 23.20 22.99
CA LEU A 21 5.84 21.84 23.50
C LEU A 21 4.74 21.78 24.58
N CYS A 22 3.74 20.94 24.36
CA CYS A 22 2.65 20.66 25.29
C CYS A 22 2.89 19.36 26.04
N GLU A 23 3.25 18.31 25.31
CA GLU A 23 3.46 16.97 25.85
C GLU A 23 4.64 16.30 25.16
N ARG A 24 5.37 15.48 25.92
CA ARG A 24 6.38 14.56 25.40
C ARG A 24 6.26 13.23 26.12
N ALA A 25 6.27 12.15 25.36
CA ALA A 25 6.37 10.79 25.87
C ALA A 25 7.46 10.03 25.11
N GLN A 26 8.22 9.20 25.81
CA GLN A 26 9.35 8.45 25.26
C GLN A 26 9.27 6.97 25.63
N VAL A 27 9.77 6.12 24.75
CA VAL A 27 10.09 4.71 25.01
C VAL A 27 11.60 4.54 24.92
N LEU A 28 12.19 4.06 26.01
CA LEU A 28 13.62 3.82 26.15
C LEU A 28 13.90 2.33 26.33
N ARG A 29 14.97 1.83 25.74
CA ARG A 29 15.44 0.45 25.94
C ARG A 29 16.66 0.41 26.86
N ARG A 30 16.61 -0.47 27.86
CA ARG A 30 17.73 -0.77 28.77
C ARG A 30 17.86 -2.28 28.90
N GLY A 31 18.77 -2.88 28.13
CA GLY A 31 18.80 -4.34 27.96
C GLY A 31 17.50 -4.83 27.32
N GLU A 32 16.91 -5.88 27.88
CA GLU A 32 15.64 -6.45 27.40
C GLU A 32 14.38 -5.73 27.91
N THR A 33 14.54 -4.67 28.72
CA THR A 33 13.41 -3.97 29.33
C THR A 33 13.13 -2.65 28.61
N LEU A 34 11.87 -2.45 28.21
CA LEU A 34 11.36 -1.17 27.76
C LEU A 34 10.94 -0.32 28.95
N TRP A 35 11.15 0.98 28.84
CA TRP A 35 10.78 1.98 29.84
C TRP A 35 9.99 3.09 29.16
N ARG A 36 8.81 3.40 29.69
CA ARG A 36 8.05 4.58 29.30
C ARG A 36 8.50 5.76 30.17
N ARG A 37 8.77 6.91 29.55
CA ARG A 37 8.97 8.19 30.24
C ARG A 37 7.90 9.18 29.80
N GLY A 38 7.11 9.69 30.75
CA GLY A 38 6.08 10.71 30.49
C GLY A 38 6.59 12.15 30.61
N ALA A 39 5.68 13.11 30.49
CA ALA A 39 5.98 14.55 30.59
C ALA A 39 6.47 14.97 32.00
N ASP A 40 6.11 14.22 33.04
CA ASP A 40 6.59 14.40 34.41
C ASP A 40 8.04 13.91 34.63
N GLY A 41 8.63 13.27 33.61
CA GLY A 41 9.95 12.66 33.67
C GLY A 41 10.00 11.35 34.44
N LEU A 42 8.86 10.84 34.96
CA LEU A 42 8.81 9.56 35.65
C LEU A 42 8.98 8.42 34.64
N GLU A 43 9.84 7.49 35.00
CA GLU A 43 10.11 6.30 34.20
C GLU A 43 9.42 5.08 34.80
N VAL A 44 8.61 4.41 33.99
CA VAL A 44 7.90 3.19 34.36
C VAL A 44 8.44 2.05 33.50
N ALA A 45 8.91 0.98 34.14
CA ALA A 45 9.31 -0.23 33.45
C ALA A 45 8.08 -0.90 32.83
N CYS A 46 8.18 -1.23 31.54
CA CYS A 46 7.16 -1.91 30.76
C CYS A 46 7.61 -3.38 30.59
N PRO A 47 7.06 -4.33 31.38
CA PRO A 47 7.50 -5.72 31.33
C PRO A 47 7.11 -6.36 29.99
N GLY A 48 8.12 -6.90 29.28
CA GLY A 48 7.93 -7.94 28.25
C GLY A 48 7.06 -7.59 27.04
N GLY A 49 7.15 -6.37 26.52
CA GLY A 49 6.32 -5.91 25.40
C GLY A 49 7.11 -5.64 24.12
N GLU A 50 6.48 -5.91 22.97
CA GLU A 50 6.86 -5.29 21.71
C GLU A 50 6.57 -3.78 21.75
N VAL A 51 7.42 -2.97 21.13
CA VAL A 51 7.25 -1.51 21.07
C VAL A 51 5.88 -1.12 20.53
N ALA A 52 5.41 -1.82 19.50
CA ALA A 52 4.10 -1.63 18.88
C ALA A 52 2.94 -1.83 19.88
N ALA A 53 3.01 -2.88 20.71
CA ALA A 53 2.00 -3.15 21.73
C ALA A 53 1.97 -2.06 22.80
N LEU A 54 3.14 -1.53 23.18
CA LEU A 54 3.23 -0.42 24.12
C LEU A 54 2.62 0.87 23.55
N ILE A 55 2.92 1.21 22.28
CA ILE A 55 2.35 2.39 21.61
C ILE A 55 0.82 2.26 21.52
N SER A 56 0.31 1.08 21.13
CA SER A 56 -1.12 0.84 20.98
C SER A 56 -1.90 0.88 22.29
N ALA A 57 -1.29 0.45 23.40
CA ALA A 57 -1.95 0.39 24.71
C ALA A 57 -1.93 1.73 25.47
N ASP A 58 -1.13 2.70 25.03
CA ASP A 58 -0.88 3.94 25.74
C ASP A 58 -1.24 5.16 24.89
N PRO A 59 -2.36 5.84 25.17
CA PRO A 59 -2.80 7.04 24.46
C PRO A 59 -1.71 8.12 24.33
N SER A 60 -0.89 8.28 25.37
CA SER A 60 0.18 9.30 25.35
C SER A 60 1.27 8.97 24.32
N LEU A 61 1.41 7.70 23.92
CA LEU A 61 2.35 7.22 22.90
C LEU A 61 1.70 7.08 21.51
N GLY A 62 0.41 6.73 21.41
CA GLY A 62 -0.22 6.34 20.15
C GLY A 62 -1.17 7.35 19.50
N GLU A 63 -1.63 8.38 20.22
CA GLU A 63 -2.67 9.27 19.70
C GLU A 63 -2.13 10.54 19.03
N VAL A 64 -2.72 10.89 17.90
CA VAL A 64 -2.48 12.16 17.19
C VAL A 64 -3.74 13.01 17.26
N HIS A 65 -3.66 14.13 17.97
CA HIS A 65 -4.82 14.96 18.32
C HIS A 65 -5.07 16.07 17.28
N PRO A 66 -6.32 16.54 17.14
CA PRO A 66 -6.59 17.73 16.34
C PRO A 66 -5.94 18.96 16.98
N ASN A 67 -5.64 19.98 16.17
CA ASN A 67 -5.14 21.28 16.64
C ASN A 67 -3.77 21.25 17.31
N GLU A 68 -2.98 20.22 17.03
CA GLU A 68 -1.61 20.08 17.48
C GLU A 68 -0.70 19.72 16.32
N VAL A 69 0.56 20.15 16.40
CA VAL A 69 1.63 19.62 15.55
C VAL A 69 2.25 18.45 16.31
N THR A 70 2.09 17.23 15.79
CA THR A 70 2.67 16.02 16.38
C THR A 70 3.97 15.64 15.67
N ARG A 71 5.02 15.38 16.43
CA ARG A 71 6.31 14.93 15.92
C ARG A 71 6.69 13.62 16.59
N VAL A 72 7.01 12.63 15.77
CA VAL A 72 7.47 11.32 16.18
C VAL A 72 8.92 11.14 15.74
N GLN A 73 9.76 10.70 16.66
CA GLN A 73 11.09 10.15 16.35
C GLN A 73 11.05 8.65 16.65
N ALA A 74 11.30 7.83 15.65
CA ALA A 74 11.19 6.38 15.76
C ALA A 74 12.43 5.71 15.15
N ASN A 75 13.03 4.76 15.88
CA ASN A 75 14.04 3.87 15.30
C ASN A 75 13.37 2.83 14.37
N GLN A 76 14.18 1.97 13.74
CA GLN A 76 13.68 0.95 12.80
C GLN A 76 12.68 -0.02 13.44
N GLU A 77 12.85 -0.36 14.72
CA GLU A 77 11.94 -1.27 15.43
C GLU A 77 10.57 -0.62 15.64
N ALA A 78 10.53 0.62 16.13
CA ALA A 78 9.29 1.35 16.37
C ALA A 78 8.58 1.68 15.05
N LEU A 79 9.34 2.09 14.03
CA LEU A 79 8.81 2.46 12.72
C LEU A 79 8.13 1.28 12.02
N ARG A 80 8.63 0.05 12.24
CA ARG A 80 8.20 -1.18 11.55
C ARG A 80 6.68 -1.38 11.50
N ASN A 81 5.95 -1.06 12.57
CA ASN A 81 4.51 -1.27 12.67
C ASN A 81 3.74 0.02 12.97
N LEU A 82 4.40 1.17 12.86
CA LEU A 82 3.83 2.46 13.26
C LEU A 82 2.48 2.78 12.58
N PRO A 83 2.29 2.50 11.27
CA PRO A 83 0.99 2.67 10.61
C PRO A 83 -0.18 1.96 11.28
N LEU A 84 0.06 0.85 11.99
CA LEU A 84 -0.98 0.02 12.58
C LEU A 84 -1.27 0.37 14.05
N VAL A 85 -0.44 1.20 14.68
CA VAL A 85 -0.55 1.49 16.13
C VAL A 85 -0.77 2.96 16.44
N LEU A 86 -0.53 3.86 15.49
CA LEU A 86 -0.97 5.25 15.61
C LEU A 86 -2.48 5.36 15.38
N SER A 87 -3.11 6.23 16.15
CA SER A 87 -4.54 6.47 16.09
C SER A 87 -4.86 7.96 16.03
N ALA A 88 -5.96 8.29 15.36
CA ALA A 88 -6.54 9.64 15.33
C ALA A 88 -7.85 9.63 16.14
N PRO A 89 -7.81 9.80 17.47
CA PRO A 89 -9.03 9.84 18.27
C PRO A 89 -9.94 10.99 17.82
N GLY A 90 -11.25 10.78 17.87
CA GLY A 90 -12.27 11.72 17.37
C GLY A 90 -12.60 11.58 15.88
N GLY A 91 -11.85 10.74 15.13
CA GLY A 91 -12.01 10.60 13.67
C GLY A 91 -11.62 11.88 12.92
N GLY A 92 -12.10 12.01 11.68
CA GLY A 92 -11.95 13.17 10.80
C GLY A 92 -12.55 14.51 11.30
N GLU A 93 -12.54 14.77 12.61
CA GLU A 93 -12.70 16.11 13.16
C GLU A 93 -11.73 17.06 12.44
N ALA A 94 -12.28 18.11 11.84
CA ALA A 94 -11.50 19.13 11.18
C ALA A 94 -10.68 19.92 12.20
N VAL A 95 -9.51 20.39 11.77
CA VAL A 95 -8.70 21.33 12.53
C VAL A 95 -9.48 22.65 12.71
N ASP A 96 -9.58 23.11 13.95
CA ASP A 96 -10.17 24.41 14.30
C ASP A 96 -9.15 25.52 14.01
N ARG A 97 -9.37 26.22 12.89
CA ARG A 97 -8.54 27.34 12.45
C ARG A 97 -8.30 28.40 13.53
N SER A 98 -9.25 28.61 14.44
CA SER A 98 -9.12 29.63 15.50
C SER A 98 -8.06 29.31 16.54
N LEU A 99 -7.58 28.06 16.57
CA LEU A 99 -6.52 27.60 17.46
C LEU A 99 -5.12 27.70 16.84
N TRP A 100 -5.01 28.22 15.62
CA TRP A 100 -3.76 28.35 14.86
C TRP A 100 -3.41 29.81 14.61
N SER A 101 -2.13 30.17 14.74
CA SER A 101 -1.65 31.42 14.15
C SER A 101 -1.64 31.32 12.62
N ASP A 102 -1.61 32.46 11.94
CA ASP A 102 -1.60 32.50 10.48
C ASP A 102 -0.35 31.81 9.91
N GLY A 103 0.83 32.10 10.46
CA GLY A 103 2.08 31.49 9.98
C GLY A 103 2.15 29.98 10.21
N MET A 104 1.56 29.47 11.31
CA MET A 104 1.52 28.03 11.57
C MET A 104 0.54 27.31 10.66
N TRP A 105 -0.58 27.94 10.36
CA TRP A 105 -1.56 27.41 9.40
C TRP A 105 -0.98 27.35 8.00
N GLU A 106 -0.37 28.44 7.53
CA GLU A 106 0.30 28.49 6.22
C GLU A 106 1.33 27.35 6.12
N LYS A 107 2.27 27.28 7.07
CA LYS A 107 3.37 26.31 7.08
C LYS A 107 2.93 24.84 7.14
N HIS A 108 1.94 24.51 7.98
CA HIS A 108 1.61 23.11 8.27
C HIS A 108 0.38 22.59 7.51
N ILE A 109 -0.46 23.50 7.02
CA ILE A 109 -1.73 23.18 6.38
C ILE A 109 -1.76 23.66 4.94
N GLU A 110 -1.50 24.93 4.65
CA GLU A 110 -1.64 25.45 3.28
C GLU A 110 -0.48 25.02 2.38
N GLU A 111 0.75 25.03 2.89
CA GLU A 111 1.93 24.54 2.15
C GLU A 111 1.96 23.00 2.03
N ALA A 112 1.11 22.30 2.76
CA ALA A 112 0.99 20.85 2.67
C ALA A 112 -0.07 20.47 1.63
N GLU A 113 0.37 20.11 0.43
CA GLU A 113 -0.51 19.73 -0.69
C GLU A 113 -1.47 18.59 -0.31
N SER A 114 -0.99 17.54 0.39
CA SER A 114 -1.84 16.49 0.94
C SER A 114 -2.98 16.96 1.85
N ALA A 115 -2.77 18.09 2.54
CA ALA A 115 -3.75 18.64 3.46
C ALA A 115 -4.89 19.36 2.72
N GLN A 116 -4.60 19.96 1.57
CA GLN A 116 -5.59 20.66 0.75
C GLN A 116 -6.59 19.70 0.11
N GLU A 117 -6.14 18.53 -0.32
CA GLU A 117 -6.97 17.59 -1.08
C GLU A 117 -7.82 16.65 -0.21
N ARG A 118 -7.35 16.33 1.00
CA ARG A 118 -7.94 15.27 1.84
C ARG A 118 -8.84 15.77 2.97
N GLY A 119 -8.97 17.08 3.13
CA GLY A 119 -9.59 17.66 4.31
C GLY A 119 -8.64 17.57 5.51
N VAL A 120 -8.37 18.70 6.12
CA VAL A 120 -7.31 18.81 7.12
C VAL A 120 -7.80 18.27 8.45
N HIS A 121 -7.35 17.08 8.83
CA HIS A 121 -7.73 16.47 10.11
C HIS A 121 -6.62 16.54 11.15
N ARG A 122 -5.36 16.23 10.80
CA ARG A 122 -4.25 16.07 11.77
C ARG A 122 -2.91 16.47 11.15
N VAL A 123 -1.97 16.93 11.98
CA VAL A 123 -0.60 17.25 11.56
C VAL A 123 0.38 16.31 12.26
N LEU A 124 0.96 15.38 11.51
CA LEU A 124 1.93 14.41 11.99
C LEU A 124 3.20 14.43 11.12
N TYR A 125 4.35 14.47 11.79
CA TYR A 125 5.65 14.22 11.18
C TYR A 125 6.33 13.04 11.86
N VAL A 126 6.73 12.03 11.09
CA VAL A 126 7.53 10.89 11.58
C VAL A 126 8.93 10.98 11.00
N ASN A 127 9.94 11.06 11.86
CA ASN A 127 11.35 11.25 11.46
C ASN A 127 11.55 12.42 10.49
N GLY A 128 10.73 13.47 10.62
CA GLY A 128 10.76 14.66 9.77
C GLY A 128 9.91 14.58 8.50
N ALA A 129 9.47 13.39 8.08
CA ALA A 129 8.57 13.21 6.94
C ALA A 129 7.10 13.39 7.37
N ARG A 130 6.29 14.03 6.55
CA ARG A 130 4.86 14.19 6.81
C ARG A 130 4.13 12.87 6.57
N TRP A 131 3.23 12.53 7.49
CA TRP A 131 2.39 11.35 7.40
C TRP A 131 0.92 11.81 7.43
N PRO A 132 0.25 11.95 6.27
CA PRO A 132 -1.16 12.32 6.24
C PRO A 132 -2.06 11.15 6.65
N VAL A 133 -3.32 11.46 6.88
CA VAL A 133 -4.36 10.47 7.17
C VAL A 133 -4.89 9.89 5.86
N PHE A 134 -5.01 8.57 5.83
CA PHE A 134 -5.66 7.79 4.78
C PHE A 134 -6.86 7.06 5.35
N SER A 135 -7.97 7.11 4.61
CA SER A 135 -9.09 6.19 4.82
C SER A 135 -8.64 4.79 4.43
N THR A 136 -8.74 3.85 5.37
CA THR A 136 -8.41 2.43 5.13
C THR A 136 -9.59 1.55 5.50
N SER A 137 -9.55 0.28 5.09
CA SER A 137 -10.55 -0.73 5.46
C SER A 137 -10.67 -0.92 6.99
N GLU A 138 -9.66 -0.53 7.77
CA GLU A 138 -9.67 -0.57 9.24
C GLU A 138 -9.91 0.82 9.90
N GLY A 139 -10.33 1.81 9.11
CA GLY A 139 -10.53 3.20 9.52
C GLY A 139 -9.36 4.12 9.16
N GLU A 140 -9.33 5.31 9.73
CA GLU A 140 -8.28 6.30 9.45
C GLU A 140 -6.91 5.82 9.96
N ARG A 141 -5.88 5.94 9.11
CA ARG A 141 -4.50 5.55 9.42
C ARG A 141 -3.50 6.59 8.92
N PHE A 142 -2.38 6.73 9.64
CA PHE A 142 -1.28 7.60 9.23
C PHE A 142 -0.27 6.81 8.42
N LEU A 143 -0.04 7.21 7.18
CA LEU A 143 0.89 6.56 6.26
C LEU A 143 1.92 7.57 5.74
N PRO A 144 3.14 7.14 5.36
CA PRO A 144 4.10 8.03 4.74
C PRO A 144 3.53 8.63 3.44
N GLU A 145 3.73 9.92 3.25
CA GLU A 145 3.33 10.64 2.04
C GLU A 145 4.23 10.28 0.86
N ASP A 146 3.63 10.02 -0.30
CA ASP A 146 4.38 9.93 -1.55
C ASP A 146 4.61 11.34 -2.13
N PRO A 147 5.87 11.81 -2.23
CA PRO A 147 6.18 13.14 -2.76
C PRO A 147 5.90 13.27 -4.26
N ASP A 148 5.89 12.16 -5.02
CA ASP A 148 5.68 12.18 -6.48
C ASP A 148 4.18 12.27 -6.84
N TRP A 149 3.30 11.99 -5.88
CA TRP A 149 1.85 11.98 -6.06
C TRP A 149 1.13 13.05 -5.25
N TRP A 150 1.85 14.11 -4.84
CA TRP A 150 1.29 15.25 -4.07
C TRP A 150 0.54 14.81 -2.80
N GLY A 151 0.91 13.63 -2.26
CA GLY A 151 0.24 13.03 -1.11
C GLY A 151 -1.19 12.52 -1.33
N THR A 152 -1.60 12.34 -2.59
CA THR A 152 -2.82 11.59 -2.94
C THR A 152 -2.71 10.10 -2.67
N GLU A 153 -1.50 9.56 -2.53
CA GLU A 153 -1.24 8.13 -2.32
C GLU A 153 -0.21 7.93 -1.20
N PRO A 154 -0.28 6.82 -0.44
CA PRO A 154 0.75 6.50 0.51
C PRO A 154 1.99 6.02 -0.22
N LEU A 155 3.17 6.40 0.27
CA LEU A 155 4.44 5.97 -0.28
C LEU A 155 4.61 4.47 -0.11
N LEU A 156 4.75 3.76 -1.24
CA LEU A 156 5.12 2.35 -1.28
C LEU A 156 6.62 2.23 -1.58
N SER A 157 7.42 1.87 -0.57
CA SER A 157 8.88 1.75 -0.69
C SER A 157 9.44 0.51 0.04
N PRO A 158 9.85 -0.53 -0.69
CA PRO A 158 9.69 -0.71 -2.14
C PRO A 158 8.22 -0.92 -2.53
N ARG A 159 7.86 -0.46 -3.72
CA ARG A 159 6.69 -0.96 -4.45
C ARG A 159 7.02 -2.34 -5.00
N TRP A 160 6.05 -3.25 -5.00
CA TRP A 160 6.22 -4.62 -5.49
C TRP A 160 5.58 -4.81 -6.86
N GLY A 161 4.38 -4.24 -7.05
CA GLY A 161 3.72 -4.29 -8.33
C GLY A 161 2.62 -3.26 -8.46
N GLU A 162 2.25 -3.01 -9.71
CA GLU A 162 1.15 -2.14 -10.09
C GLU A 162 0.40 -2.76 -11.26
N LEU A 163 -0.91 -2.95 -11.07
CA LEU A 163 -1.83 -3.48 -12.05
C LEU A 163 -2.71 -2.33 -12.55
N ARG A 164 -2.82 -2.18 -13.87
CA ARG A 164 -3.72 -1.24 -14.52
C ARG A 164 -4.63 -1.96 -15.49
N PHE A 165 -5.86 -1.46 -15.59
CA PHE A 165 -6.83 -1.89 -16.56
C PHE A 165 -7.36 -0.68 -17.34
N THR A 166 -7.55 -0.82 -18.64
CA THR A 166 -8.14 0.23 -19.49
C THR A 166 -8.95 -0.41 -20.61
N GLU A 167 -10.16 0.09 -20.82
CA GLU A 167 -11.03 -0.36 -21.91
C GLU A 167 -10.97 0.66 -23.06
N THR A 168 -10.35 0.28 -24.17
CA THR A 168 -10.00 1.20 -25.28
C THR A 168 -11.16 1.53 -26.21
N ASP A 169 -12.17 0.66 -26.31
CA ASP A 169 -13.32 0.82 -27.22
C ASP A 169 -14.60 1.32 -26.51
N SER A 170 -14.52 1.64 -25.22
CA SER A 170 -15.65 2.17 -24.45
C SER A 170 -15.72 3.70 -24.53
N ARG A 171 -16.94 4.26 -24.45
CA ARG A 171 -17.15 5.73 -24.37
C ARG A 171 -16.82 6.32 -22.99
N THR A 172 -16.48 5.48 -22.03
CA THR A 172 -16.03 5.85 -20.69
C THR A 172 -14.53 5.60 -20.64
N SER A 173 -13.76 6.64 -20.91
CA SER A 173 -12.30 6.57 -20.93
C SER A 173 -11.76 6.72 -19.51
N GLY A 174 -11.08 5.70 -19.03
CA GLY A 174 -10.16 5.87 -17.93
C GLY A 174 -9.40 4.59 -17.62
N THR A 175 -8.51 4.72 -16.64
CA THR A 175 -7.56 3.70 -16.23
C THR A 175 -7.76 3.42 -14.75
N ASP A 176 -8.31 2.24 -14.46
CA ASP A 176 -8.34 1.68 -13.12
C ASP A 176 -6.94 1.19 -12.75
N ARG A 177 -6.54 1.41 -11.51
CA ARG A 177 -5.19 1.11 -11.02
C ARG A 177 -5.24 0.53 -9.62
N THR A 178 -4.44 -0.50 -9.37
CA THR A 178 -4.10 -0.95 -8.02
C THR A 178 -2.60 -1.17 -7.90
N ALA A 179 -2.04 -0.95 -6.71
CA ALA A 179 -0.63 -1.13 -6.42
C ALA A 179 -0.43 -1.79 -5.06
N ILE A 180 0.64 -2.58 -4.91
CA ILE A 180 1.03 -3.22 -3.66
C ILE A 180 2.50 -2.92 -3.34
N GLY A 181 2.80 -2.73 -2.06
CA GLY A 181 4.17 -2.57 -1.57
C GLY A 181 4.24 -2.35 -0.07
N LEU A 182 5.40 -1.92 0.39
CA LEU A 182 5.64 -1.64 1.81
C LEU A 182 5.47 -0.16 2.13
N VAL A 183 4.63 0.18 3.11
CA VAL A 183 4.61 1.55 3.69
C VAL A 183 5.62 1.68 4.83
N THR A 184 5.94 0.56 5.48
CA THR A 184 7.03 0.43 6.46
C THR A 184 7.56 -1.01 6.41
N PRO A 185 8.72 -1.33 7.02
CA PRO A 185 9.29 -2.67 6.94
C PRO A 185 8.40 -3.82 7.45
N GLY A 186 7.36 -3.53 8.23
CA GLY A 186 6.42 -4.52 8.78
C GLY A 186 4.98 -4.37 8.33
N VAL A 187 4.68 -3.47 7.39
CA VAL A 187 3.30 -3.23 6.92
C VAL A 187 3.27 -3.18 5.40
N VAL A 188 2.47 -4.07 4.83
CA VAL A 188 2.10 -4.09 3.41
C VAL A 188 0.87 -3.23 3.24
N ALA A 189 0.84 -2.45 2.16
CA ALA A 189 -0.35 -1.72 1.75
C ALA A 189 -0.72 -2.07 0.31
N CYS A 190 -2.03 -2.14 0.06
CA CYS A 190 -2.62 -2.20 -1.27
C CYS A 190 -3.44 -0.92 -1.48
N ILE A 191 -3.22 -0.24 -2.59
CA ILE A 191 -3.93 1.00 -2.94
C ILE A 191 -4.76 0.70 -4.18
N THR A 192 -6.03 1.08 -4.19
CA THR A 192 -6.85 0.99 -5.40
C THR A 192 -7.50 2.31 -5.74
N ARG A 193 -7.51 2.63 -7.03
CA ARG A 193 -8.11 3.81 -7.60
C ARG A 193 -8.89 3.41 -8.85
N PHE A 194 -10.19 3.67 -8.80
CA PHE A 194 -11.05 3.58 -9.96
C PHE A 194 -11.13 4.95 -10.65
N ASP A 195 -11.61 4.96 -11.88
CA ASP A 195 -11.71 6.19 -12.67
C ASP A 195 -12.33 7.39 -11.95
N GLU A 196 -11.69 8.55 -12.12
CA GLU A 196 -12.11 9.88 -11.64
C GLU A 196 -12.44 9.99 -10.13
N SER A 197 -12.24 8.95 -9.32
CA SER A 197 -12.41 8.98 -7.86
C SER A 197 -11.09 9.19 -7.11
N GLN A 198 -11.20 9.70 -5.87
CA GLN A 198 -10.11 9.60 -4.88
C GLN A 198 -9.79 8.12 -4.65
N PRO A 199 -8.57 7.72 -4.21
CA PRO A 199 -8.29 6.32 -3.90
C PRO A 199 -9.40 5.75 -3.03
N GLU A 200 -10.10 4.75 -3.57
CA GLU A 200 -11.34 4.26 -2.95
C GLU A 200 -11.01 3.41 -1.73
N ASP A 201 -9.88 2.68 -1.79
CA ASP A 201 -9.47 1.79 -0.73
C ASP A 201 -7.94 1.74 -0.59
N VAL A 202 -7.48 1.99 0.64
CA VAL A 202 -6.15 1.58 1.10
C VAL A 202 -6.35 0.43 2.08
N GLU A 203 -5.84 -0.74 1.74
CA GLU A 203 -5.84 -1.90 2.63
C GLU A 203 -4.47 -2.06 3.27
N LEU A 204 -4.43 -2.36 4.57
CA LEU A 204 -3.20 -2.58 5.31
C LEU A 204 -3.16 -4.00 5.85
N ALA A 205 -1.98 -4.60 5.81
CA ALA A 205 -1.72 -5.89 6.43
C ALA A 205 -0.37 -5.87 7.14
N ARG A 206 -0.28 -6.60 8.27
CA ARG A 206 1.03 -6.92 8.85
C ARG A 206 1.80 -7.79 7.85
N ARG A 207 3.05 -7.41 7.58
CA ARG A 207 3.93 -8.16 6.69
C ARG A 207 4.19 -9.55 7.26
N GLY A 208 3.84 -10.56 6.48
CA GLY A 208 4.06 -11.97 6.77
C GLY A 208 4.84 -12.63 5.64
N ASP A 209 4.15 -13.51 4.90
CA ASP A 209 4.66 -14.07 3.65
C ASP A 209 4.40 -13.09 2.51
N ASP A 210 5.46 -12.49 1.98
CA ASP A 210 5.35 -11.48 0.93
C ASP A 210 4.78 -12.08 -0.37
N ALA A 211 5.12 -13.33 -0.73
CA ALA A 211 4.65 -13.96 -1.95
C ALA A 211 3.15 -14.27 -1.86
N ALA A 212 2.71 -14.77 -0.70
CA ALA A 212 1.28 -14.96 -0.44
C ALA A 212 0.51 -13.64 -0.43
N ALA A 213 1.08 -12.58 0.13
CA ALA A 213 0.46 -11.24 0.10
C ALA A 213 0.33 -10.71 -1.33
N PHE A 214 1.35 -10.89 -2.17
CA PHE A 214 1.31 -10.50 -3.57
C PHE A 214 0.26 -11.28 -4.37
N VAL A 215 0.21 -12.61 -4.22
CA VAL A 215 -0.81 -13.44 -4.89
C VAL A 215 -2.22 -13.09 -4.43
N GLY A 216 -2.40 -12.86 -3.13
CA GLY A 216 -3.68 -12.40 -2.59
C GLY A 216 -4.10 -11.05 -3.17
N TRP A 217 -3.20 -10.08 -3.30
CA TRP A 217 -3.50 -8.82 -3.97
C TRP A 217 -3.83 -9.01 -5.46
N LEU A 218 -3.08 -9.85 -6.16
CA LEU A 218 -3.26 -10.05 -7.60
C LEU A 218 -4.58 -10.76 -7.90
N LEU A 219 -4.89 -11.85 -7.20
CA LEU A 219 -6.03 -12.73 -7.53
C LEU A 219 -7.29 -12.47 -6.71
N ASP A 220 -7.13 -11.96 -5.48
CA ASP A 220 -8.23 -11.76 -4.52
C ASP A 220 -8.40 -10.27 -4.15
N GLY A 221 -7.58 -9.37 -4.72
CA GLY A 221 -7.57 -7.94 -4.41
C GLY A 221 -8.55 -7.11 -5.24
N SER A 222 -8.53 -5.79 -5.04
CA SER A 222 -9.63 -4.90 -5.44
C SER A 222 -10.03 -4.97 -6.92
N LEU A 223 -9.11 -4.91 -7.90
CA LEU A 223 -9.52 -4.99 -9.32
C LEU A 223 -10.14 -6.36 -9.65
N SER A 224 -9.59 -7.44 -9.10
CA SER A 224 -10.14 -8.79 -9.31
C SER A 224 -11.55 -8.94 -8.74
N THR A 225 -11.79 -8.41 -7.54
CA THR A 225 -13.07 -8.54 -6.83
C THR A 225 -14.13 -7.60 -7.38
N ASN A 226 -13.77 -6.38 -7.77
CA ASN A 226 -14.72 -5.40 -8.31
C ASN A 226 -15.16 -5.74 -9.74
N PHE A 227 -14.27 -6.35 -10.54
CA PHE A 227 -14.59 -6.69 -11.93
C PHE A 227 -14.88 -8.17 -12.18
N SER A 228 -14.79 -9.03 -11.17
CA SER A 228 -14.94 -10.49 -11.34
C SER A 228 -14.00 -11.05 -12.42
N VAL A 229 -12.74 -10.63 -12.37
CA VAL A 229 -11.69 -11.06 -13.31
C VAL A 229 -11.32 -12.51 -13.03
N GLY A 230 -11.10 -13.30 -14.08
CA GLY A 230 -10.67 -14.69 -13.94
C GLY A 230 -9.25 -14.79 -13.43
N GLU A 231 -9.02 -15.68 -12.46
CA GLU A 231 -7.68 -15.89 -11.87
C GLU A 231 -6.66 -16.32 -12.94
N GLU A 232 -7.07 -17.10 -13.94
CA GLU A 232 -6.21 -17.54 -15.04
C GLU A 232 -5.67 -16.37 -15.86
N LEU A 233 -6.50 -15.35 -16.10
CA LEU A 233 -6.10 -14.15 -16.84
C LEU A 233 -4.99 -13.42 -16.08
N LEU A 234 -5.19 -13.19 -14.78
CA LEU A 234 -4.24 -12.46 -13.94
C LEU A 234 -2.96 -13.27 -13.67
N ALA A 235 -3.07 -14.59 -13.53
CA ALA A 235 -1.90 -15.47 -13.44
C ALA A 235 -1.09 -15.46 -14.73
N GLN A 236 -1.74 -15.51 -15.90
CA GLN A 236 -1.05 -15.39 -17.18
C GLN A 236 -0.39 -14.00 -17.32
N LEU A 237 -1.08 -12.93 -16.91
CA LEU A 237 -0.52 -11.57 -16.92
C LEU A 237 0.75 -11.49 -16.06
N PHE A 238 0.77 -12.13 -14.89
CA PHE A 238 1.97 -12.24 -14.07
C PHE A 238 3.11 -12.95 -14.80
N VAL A 239 2.82 -14.05 -15.52
CA VAL A 239 3.81 -14.75 -16.34
C VAL A 239 4.35 -13.85 -17.46
N GLU A 240 3.48 -13.13 -18.19
CA GLU A 240 3.88 -12.21 -19.26
C GLU A 240 4.78 -11.09 -18.73
N ALA A 241 4.44 -10.50 -17.57
CA ALA A 241 5.22 -9.44 -16.96
C ALA A 241 6.56 -9.93 -16.38
N SER A 242 6.59 -11.10 -15.75
CA SER A 242 7.79 -11.62 -15.06
C SER A 242 8.78 -12.34 -15.97
N THR A 243 8.28 -13.08 -16.96
CA THR A 243 9.09 -13.97 -17.82
C THR A 243 8.88 -13.73 -19.31
N GLY A 244 7.70 -13.25 -19.71
CA GLY A 244 7.35 -12.98 -21.11
C GLY A 244 7.95 -11.70 -21.69
N GLY A 245 8.55 -10.84 -20.85
CA GLY A 245 9.18 -9.59 -21.29
C GLY A 245 8.22 -8.41 -21.42
N HIS A 246 6.97 -8.54 -20.97
CA HIS A 246 5.94 -7.51 -21.05
C HIS A 246 5.78 -6.72 -19.73
N ASN A 247 6.87 -6.56 -18.97
CA ASN A 247 6.83 -5.84 -17.69
C ASN A 247 6.46 -4.36 -17.90
N GLY A 248 5.29 -3.94 -17.42
CA GLY A 248 4.78 -2.59 -17.62
C GLY A 248 4.30 -2.28 -19.04
N GLU A 249 4.13 -3.31 -19.89
CA GLU A 249 3.53 -3.18 -21.22
C GLU A 249 2.04 -3.54 -21.20
N ALA A 250 1.25 -2.88 -22.05
CA ALA A 250 -0.16 -3.21 -22.22
C ALA A 250 -0.32 -4.52 -23.00
N VAL A 251 -1.06 -5.46 -22.43
CA VAL A 251 -1.37 -6.77 -23.00
C VAL A 251 -2.88 -6.88 -23.17
N PRO A 252 -3.39 -7.15 -24.38
CA PRO A 252 -4.82 -7.33 -24.59
C PRO A 252 -5.32 -8.59 -23.87
N GLY A 253 -6.51 -8.50 -23.28
CA GLY A 253 -7.14 -9.59 -22.53
C GLY A 253 -7.28 -10.88 -23.33
N SER A 254 -7.58 -10.77 -24.61
CA SER A 254 -7.70 -11.88 -25.55
C SER A 254 -6.40 -12.67 -25.74
N ARG A 255 -5.23 -12.04 -25.47
CA ARG A 255 -3.91 -12.70 -25.46
C ARG A 255 -3.63 -13.39 -24.13
N LEU A 256 -4.30 -13.02 -23.06
CA LEU A 256 -4.06 -13.61 -21.75
C LEU A 256 -4.84 -14.92 -21.58
N VAL A 257 -6.10 -14.95 -22.02
CA VAL A 257 -6.97 -16.12 -21.87
C VAL A 257 -7.79 -16.35 -23.14
N GLU A 258 -8.15 -17.60 -23.40
CA GLU A 258 -9.09 -17.95 -24.47
C GLU A 258 -10.49 -17.41 -24.12
N VAL A 259 -11.13 -16.74 -25.08
CA VAL A 259 -12.45 -16.13 -24.89
C VAL A 259 -13.52 -17.20 -25.04
N ASP A 260 -14.15 -17.58 -23.92
CA ASP A 260 -15.42 -18.31 -23.95
C ASP A 260 -16.55 -17.35 -24.35
N GLN A 261 -17.09 -17.51 -25.56
CA GLN A 261 -18.19 -16.67 -26.04
C GLN A 261 -19.50 -16.90 -25.28
N GLU A 262 -19.69 -18.06 -24.64
CA GLU A 262 -20.90 -18.37 -23.87
C GLU A 262 -20.84 -17.78 -22.47
N ASN A 263 -19.64 -17.70 -21.87
CA ASN A 263 -19.41 -17.15 -20.54
C ASN A 263 -18.16 -16.27 -20.51
N PRO A 264 -18.17 -15.09 -21.16
CA PRO A 264 -17.00 -14.25 -21.22
C PRO A 264 -16.64 -13.72 -19.84
N ILE A 265 -15.36 -13.84 -19.50
CA ILE A 265 -14.78 -13.26 -18.29
C ILE A 265 -14.57 -11.75 -18.53
N PHE A 266 -14.70 -10.94 -17.50
CA PHE A 266 -14.40 -9.51 -17.62
C PHE A 266 -12.96 -9.30 -18.09
N GLY A 267 -12.79 -8.36 -19.04
CA GLY A 267 -11.47 -7.94 -19.48
C GLY A 267 -10.76 -8.95 -20.40
N CYS A 268 -11.42 -9.96 -20.94
CA CYS A 268 -10.80 -10.95 -21.84
C CYS A 268 -10.81 -10.56 -23.33
N TYR A 269 -11.18 -9.33 -23.69
CA TYR A 269 -11.32 -8.90 -25.09
C TYR A 269 -10.06 -8.22 -25.64
N ASP A 270 -10.01 -8.00 -26.95
CA ASP A 270 -8.93 -7.21 -27.59
C ASP A 270 -8.94 -5.74 -27.15
N SER A 271 -10.11 -5.21 -26.83
CA SER A 271 -10.30 -3.83 -26.36
C SER A 271 -9.91 -3.63 -24.90
N SER A 272 -9.72 -4.72 -24.15
CA SER A 272 -9.39 -4.75 -22.73
C SER A 272 -7.87 -4.81 -22.55
N GLU A 273 -7.24 -3.69 -22.23
CA GLU A 273 -5.79 -3.60 -22.01
C GLU A 273 -5.44 -3.77 -20.54
N TRP A 274 -4.60 -4.77 -20.25
CA TRP A 274 -4.06 -5.03 -18.93
C TRP A 274 -2.57 -4.68 -18.91
N THR A 275 -2.13 -3.95 -17.89
CA THR A 275 -0.71 -3.68 -17.68
C THR A 275 -0.32 -4.12 -16.28
N LEU A 276 0.71 -4.96 -16.15
CA LEU A 276 1.30 -5.31 -14.87
C LEU A 276 2.76 -4.90 -14.85
N GLN A 277 3.10 -3.96 -13.98
CA GLN A 277 4.47 -3.55 -13.71
C GLN A 277 4.95 -4.21 -12.42
N LEU A 278 6.10 -4.87 -12.47
CA LEU A 278 6.74 -5.60 -11.37
C LEU A 278 8.06 -4.93 -11.00
N GLU A 279 8.27 -4.75 -9.70
CA GLU A 279 9.50 -4.27 -9.07
C GLU A 279 9.99 -5.32 -8.06
N LEU A 280 10.16 -6.54 -8.55
CA LEU A 280 10.46 -7.73 -7.76
C LEU A 280 11.84 -8.29 -8.10
N GLU A 281 12.57 -8.72 -7.07
CA GLU A 281 13.80 -9.48 -7.25
C GLU A 281 13.49 -10.92 -7.73
N PRO A 282 14.36 -11.56 -8.53
CA PRO A 282 14.10 -12.90 -9.08
C PRO A 282 13.66 -13.97 -8.06
N PRO A 283 14.25 -14.07 -6.84
CA PRO A 283 13.81 -15.06 -5.86
C PRO A 283 12.36 -14.87 -5.39
N MET A 284 11.87 -13.63 -5.40
CA MET A 284 10.50 -13.30 -5.05
C MET A 284 9.53 -13.69 -6.17
N VAL A 285 9.94 -13.51 -7.43
CA VAL A 285 9.18 -14.00 -8.61
C VAL A 285 9.01 -15.52 -8.54
N ASP A 286 10.08 -16.26 -8.25
CA ASP A 286 10.01 -17.73 -8.12
C ASP A 286 9.05 -18.17 -7.00
N ALA A 287 9.09 -17.49 -5.85
CA ALA A 287 8.19 -17.76 -4.74
C ALA A 287 6.72 -17.44 -5.08
N ILE A 288 6.45 -16.35 -5.80
CA ILE A 288 5.09 -16.03 -6.28
C ILE A 288 4.60 -17.10 -7.26
N LEU A 289 5.43 -17.56 -8.19
CA LEU A 289 5.08 -18.64 -9.12
C LEU A 289 4.74 -19.95 -8.39
N ASP A 290 5.46 -20.28 -7.31
CA ASP A 290 5.12 -21.44 -6.47
C ASP A 290 3.75 -21.28 -5.80
N VAL A 291 3.48 -20.12 -5.20
CA VAL A 291 2.18 -19.83 -4.56
C VAL A 291 1.04 -19.84 -5.59
N LEU A 292 1.26 -19.30 -6.79
CA LEU A 292 0.29 -19.34 -7.89
C LEU A 292 -0.02 -20.78 -8.31
N ALA A 293 1.00 -21.62 -8.50
CA ALA A 293 0.81 -23.00 -8.91
C ALA A 293 -0.04 -23.82 -7.91
N ASP A 294 0.02 -23.45 -6.62
CA ASP A 294 -0.76 -24.10 -5.57
C ASP A 294 -2.25 -23.66 -5.54
N ARG A 295 -2.65 -22.59 -6.27
CA ARG A 295 -4.03 -22.09 -6.28
C ARG A 295 -5.01 -23.01 -6.98
N SER A 296 -4.67 -23.48 -8.19
CA SER A 296 -5.54 -24.37 -8.96
C SER A 296 -4.75 -25.18 -10.00
N PRO A 297 -5.26 -26.35 -10.44
CA PRO A 297 -4.62 -27.12 -11.51
C PRO A 297 -4.43 -26.32 -12.79
N ARG A 298 -5.36 -25.40 -13.11
CA ARG A 298 -5.29 -24.59 -14.31
C ARG A 298 -4.19 -23.53 -14.24
N ILE A 299 -4.01 -22.89 -13.08
CA ILE A 299 -2.90 -21.96 -12.85
C ILE A 299 -1.57 -22.70 -12.80
N ALA A 300 -1.53 -23.92 -12.25
CA ALA A 300 -0.34 -24.77 -12.28
C ALA A 300 0.14 -25.05 -13.73
N GLU A 301 -0.78 -25.29 -14.68
CA GLU A 301 -0.44 -25.45 -16.10
C GLU A 301 0.17 -24.16 -16.70
N ILE A 302 -0.34 -22.98 -16.33
CA ILE A 302 0.21 -21.68 -16.74
C ILE A 302 1.64 -21.51 -16.22
N VAL A 303 1.87 -21.82 -14.95
CA VAL A 303 3.20 -21.74 -14.33
C VAL A 303 4.17 -22.77 -14.93
N GLU A 304 3.70 -23.99 -15.24
CA GLU A 304 4.50 -25.01 -15.92
C GLU A 304 4.91 -24.54 -17.33
N ALA A 305 3.97 -23.98 -18.10
CA ALA A 305 4.24 -23.43 -19.42
C ALA A 305 5.33 -22.34 -19.38
N ALA A 306 5.29 -21.47 -18.36
CA ALA A 306 6.28 -20.42 -18.17
C ALA A 306 7.68 -20.97 -17.80
N ARG A 307 7.74 -21.91 -16.86
CA ARG A 307 9.00 -22.50 -16.36
C ARG A 307 9.64 -23.45 -17.37
N ASN A 308 8.82 -24.13 -18.16
CA ASN A 308 9.27 -25.09 -19.17
C ASN A 308 8.45 -24.92 -20.46
N PRO A 309 8.88 -24.03 -21.37
CA PRO A 309 8.19 -23.79 -22.64
C PRO A 309 8.06 -25.02 -23.56
N GLU A 310 8.88 -26.05 -23.34
CA GLU A 310 8.84 -27.31 -24.10
C GLU A 310 7.97 -28.39 -23.43
N SER A 311 7.36 -28.10 -22.29
CA SER A 311 6.35 -28.96 -21.67
C SER A 311 5.09 -29.05 -22.55
N PRO A 312 4.22 -30.06 -22.34
CA PRO A 312 2.92 -30.09 -23.02
C PRO A 312 2.11 -28.80 -22.86
N ALA A 313 2.13 -28.18 -21.66
CA ALA A 313 1.48 -26.91 -21.40
C ALA A 313 2.12 -25.74 -22.16
N GLY A 314 3.46 -25.68 -22.18
CA GLY A 314 4.21 -24.65 -22.91
C GLY A 314 4.00 -24.71 -24.42
N LEU A 315 4.04 -25.91 -25.00
CA LEU A 315 3.76 -26.12 -26.43
C LEU A 315 2.32 -25.79 -26.78
N ALA A 316 1.35 -26.14 -25.93
CA ALA A 316 -0.05 -25.78 -26.11
C ALA A 316 -0.24 -24.26 -26.09
N ARG A 317 0.36 -23.56 -25.12
CA ARG A 317 0.32 -22.10 -25.02
C ARG A 317 0.93 -21.43 -26.25
N LYS A 318 2.09 -21.91 -26.72
CA LYS A 318 2.73 -21.40 -27.92
C LYS A 318 1.85 -21.55 -29.16
N ALA A 319 1.29 -22.74 -29.38
CA ALA A 319 0.41 -22.99 -30.52
C ALA A 319 -0.84 -22.09 -30.49
N TRP A 320 -1.39 -21.87 -29.30
CA TRP A 320 -2.52 -20.96 -29.11
C TRP A 320 -2.15 -19.49 -29.43
N LEU A 321 -0.99 -19.01 -28.96
CA LEU A 321 -0.51 -17.66 -29.27
C LEU A 321 -0.29 -17.47 -30.78
N GLU A 322 0.29 -18.45 -31.46
CA GLU A 322 0.48 -18.43 -32.92
C GLU A 322 -0.86 -18.35 -33.67
N GLN A 323 -1.89 -19.05 -33.18
CA GLN A 323 -3.24 -18.98 -33.75
C GLN A 323 -3.90 -17.61 -33.47
N TRP A 324 -3.80 -17.11 -32.23
CA TRP A 324 -4.34 -15.81 -31.84
C TRP A 324 -3.74 -14.67 -32.68
N GLU A 325 -2.42 -14.70 -32.95
CA GLU A 325 -1.76 -13.71 -33.81
C GLU A 325 -2.31 -13.75 -35.26
N GLN A 326 -2.53 -14.94 -35.81
CA GLN A 326 -3.11 -15.10 -37.16
C GLN A 326 -4.54 -14.59 -37.24
N ASP A 327 -5.37 -14.90 -36.24
CA ASP A 327 -6.76 -14.48 -36.21
C ASP A 327 -6.89 -12.96 -36.10
N ARG A 328 -5.99 -12.32 -35.32
CA ARG A 328 -5.94 -10.86 -35.18
C ARG A 328 -5.47 -10.16 -36.46
N GLU A 329 -4.53 -10.74 -37.21
CA GLU A 329 -4.10 -10.19 -38.51
C GLU A 329 -5.18 -10.31 -39.59
N ALA A 330 -6.14 -11.23 -39.42
CA ALA A 330 -7.22 -11.46 -40.37
C ALA A 330 -8.49 -10.60 -40.13
N ALA A 331 -8.63 -10.02 -38.95
CA ALA A 331 -9.77 -9.18 -38.53
C ALA A 331 -9.63 -7.71 -38.98
#